data_AF-A0A7X3U0F9-F1
#
_entry.id   AF-A0A7X3U0F9-F1
#
_cell.length_a   1.000
_cell.length_b   1.000
_cell.length_c   1.000
_cell.angle_alpha   90.00
_cell.angle_beta   90.00
_cell.angle_gamma   90.00
#
_symmetry.space_group_name_H-M   'P 1'
#
loop_
_entity.id
_entity.type
_entity.pdbx_description
1 polymer ?
#
loop_
_entity_poly.entity_id
_entity_poly.type
_entity_poly.pdbx_seq_one_letter_code
_entity_poly.pdbx_strand_id
1 'polypeptide(L)'
;MPHAALRTRISAPAAVHRFRWIDFMRARTALPPVRPTLYAGTHGTLRWGICPSSLRMVCKLVRAVTSLAIATAELDAPPAAPRPAAAAPGHRFLLGWTAAWLGVGVALAAGISFGTGVDVFPVLRLSVLSAVLVGFSAYTSARIVPPLLAGLPGTLRLALHSLIVLAGAGFGSVAVVLTDPFFALAQLRIVLLVLALNTVVAAGVAVALGTYDRMRRQIEASYRVLRERDALEREMNVAREVQSELLPGAAPRCEGLELAGVCRPAIAVGGDYYDYLEQAAGRSGLVIADISGKGVPAALLMASLQASVRSLFSNVTDPGQLQQRLNDALCRSSSSARYATAFVADFDPATRRLTYSNAGHLPALVIRGDQTFQCDKGGVPIGLFQGVTYETGALTLAPGDLLALYTDGVSEAPASGGEEFGADRLASLLRNHRDRPLDEIIQAVLDALRDWSGPVAAHDDVTLVLARVQ
;
A
#
# COMPACT_ATOMS: atom_id res chain seq x y z
N MET A 1 11.41 19.77 -38.50
CA MET A 1 10.18 20.56 -38.76
C MET A 1 9.03 19.59 -39.04
N PRO A 2 7.81 19.79 -38.53
CA PRO A 2 7.44 19.37 -37.18
C PRO A 2 6.28 18.35 -37.07
N HIS A 3 6.22 17.70 -35.90
CA HIS A 3 5.11 17.09 -35.14
C HIS A 3 3.71 16.93 -35.74
N ALA A 4 3.15 15.72 -35.62
CA ALA A 4 1.71 15.48 -35.52
C ALA A 4 1.40 14.48 -34.38
N ALA A 5 1.13 15.02 -33.20
CA ALA A 5 0.55 14.30 -32.06
C ALA A 5 -0.98 14.40 -32.13
N LEU A 6 -1.67 13.26 -32.02
CA LEU A 6 -3.12 13.22 -31.82
C LEU A 6 -3.47 13.84 -30.46
N ARG A 7 -3.99 15.07 -30.48
CA ARG A 7 -4.65 15.72 -29.34
C ARG A 7 -6.14 15.38 -29.37
N THR A 8 -6.61 14.58 -28.43
CA THR A 8 -8.03 14.55 -28.05
C THR A 8 -8.34 15.82 -27.26
N ARG A 9 -9.23 16.66 -27.82
CA ARG A 9 -9.79 17.85 -27.18
C ARG A 9 -10.78 17.41 -26.11
N ILE A 10 -10.49 17.74 -24.84
CA ILE A 10 -11.51 17.90 -23.81
C ILE A 10 -11.59 19.40 -23.52
N SER A 11 -12.75 19.97 -23.82
CA SER A 11 -13.11 21.36 -23.58
C SER A 11 -13.10 21.69 -22.08
N ALA A 12 -12.35 22.72 -21.70
CA ALA A 12 -12.46 23.36 -20.40
C ALA A 12 -13.72 24.25 -20.35
N PRO A 13 -14.53 24.21 -19.28
CA PRO A 13 -15.42 25.31 -18.95
C PRO A 13 -14.68 26.32 -18.07
N ALA A 14 -14.54 27.53 -18.59
CA ALA A 14 -14.23 28.73 -17.83
C ALA A 14 -15.43 29.10 -16.94
N ALA A 15 -15.22 29.16 -15.62
CA ALA A 15 -15.91 30.09 -14.71
C ALA A 15 -15.34 29.92 -13.29
N VAL A 16 -14.32 30.71 -12.97
CA VAL A 16 -13.90 30.95 -11.58
C VAL A 16 -14.99 31.78 -10.91
N HIS A 17 -15.99 31.12 -10.31
CA HIS A 17 -16.86 31.79 -9.35
C HIS A 17 -16.10 31.97 -8.04
N ARG A 18 -15.59 33.19 -7.81
CA ARG A 18 -15.24 33.67 -6.47
C ARG A 18 -16.49 33.56 -5.60
N PHE A 19 -16.52 32.54 -4.74
CA PHE A 19 -17.56 32.40 -3.73
C PHE A 19 -17.38 33.54 -2.71
N ARG A 20 -18.16 34.61 -2.86
CA ARG A 20 -18.20 35.71 -1.89
C ARG A 20 -19.04 35.27 -0.70
N TRP A 21 -18.37 35.10 0.45
CA TRP A 21 -18.94 34.78 1.76
C TRP A 21 -20.16 35.64 2.18
N ILE A 22 -20.33 36.82 1.58
CA ILE A 22 -21.45 37.75 1.81
C ILE A 22 -22.79 37.21 1.30
N ASP A 23 -22.81 36.43 0.21
CA ASP A 23 -24.06 35.95 -0.40
C ASP A 23 -24.66 34.76 0.39
N PHE A 24 -23.81 33.97 1.05
CA PHE A 24 -24.25 32.90 1.96
C PHE A 24 -24.91 33.44 3.24
N MET A 25 -24.50 34.62 3.72
CA MET A 25 -25.08 35.27 4.91
C MET A 25 -26.44 35.93 4.64
N ARG A 26 -26.73 36.36 3.40
CA ARG A 26 -28.04 36.94 3.04
C ARG A 26 -29.15 35.89 2.92
N ALA A 27 -28.82 34.65 2.53
CA ALA A 27 -29.82 33.59 2.32
C ALA A 27 -30.42 33.01 3.62
N ARG A 28 -29.92 33.38 4.82
CA ARG A 28 -30.40 32.85 6.11
C ARG A 28 -30.93 33.90 7.09
N THR A 29 -30.99 35.17 6.71
CA THR A 29 -31.46 36.28 7.58
C THR A 29 -32.89 36.75 7.30
N ALA A 30 -33.65 36.07 6.42
CA ALA A 30 -35.08 36.32 6.28
C ALA A 30 -35.88 35.62 7.42
N LEU A 31 -35.96 36.27 8.57
CA LEU A 31 -37.01 35.99 9.56
C LEU A 31 -38.32 36.67 9.08
N PRO A 32 -39.47 35.96 9.05
CA PRO A 32 -40.75 36.64 8.79
C PRO A 32 -41.09 37.57 9.96
N PRO A 33 -41.77 38.70 9.72
CA PRO A 33 -42.19 39.60 10.80
C PRO A 33 -43.29 38.93 11.63
N VAL A 34 -43.00 38.59 12.88
CA VAL A 34 -43.99 38.06 13.83
C VAL A 34 -44.66 39.24 14.52
N ARG A 35 -45.96 39.46 14.24
CA ARG A 35 -46.80 40.39 15.00
C ARG A 35 -47.04 39.84 16.42
N PRO A 36 -47.12 40.69 17.46
CA PRO A 36 -47.39 40.24 18.82
C PRO A 36 -48.88 39.87 18.95
N THR A 37 -49.18 38.58 19.11
CA THR A 37 -50.51 38.13 19.52
C THR A 37 -50.53 38.00 21.05
N LEU A 38 -51.16 38.96 21.72
CA LEU A 38 -51.56 38.85 23.11
C LEU A 38 -52.61 37.74 23.24
N TYR A 39 -52.29 36.68 23.99
CA TYR A 39 -53.30 35.75 24.50
C TYR A 39 -53.49 36.01 25.99
N ALA A 40 -54.63 36.62 26.34
CA ALA A 40 -55.17 36.60 27.69
C ALA A 40 -55.73 35.20 27.97
N GLY A 41 -55.26 34.57 29.05
CA GLY A 41 -55.70 33.23 29.45
C GLY A 41 -57.05 33.24 30.15
N THR A 42 -57.73 32.10 30.09
CA THR A 42 -58.75 31.73 31.07
C THR A 42 -58.39 30.36 31.62
N HIS A 43 -58.24 30.31 32.94
CA HIS A 43 -57.77 29.22 33.80
C HIS A 43 -56.25 29.11 34.01
N GLY A 44 -55.83 29.66 35.16
CA GLY A 44 -54.46 29.66 35.64
C GLY A 44 -53.95 28.26 35.96
N THR A 45 -53.02 27.78 35.14
CA THR A 45 -51.88 26.95 35.55
C THR A 45 -50.72 27.25 34.60
N LEU A 46 -49.74 28.03 35.08
CA LEU A 46 -48.47 28.27 34.36
C LEU A 46 -47.63 26.98 34.42
N ARG A 47 -47.75 26.12 33.40
CA ARG A 47 -46.78 25.05 33.14
C ARG A 47 -45.58 25.62 32.37
N TRP A 48 -44.43 25.64 33.02
CA TRP A 48 -43.14 25.97 32.40
C TRP A 48 -42.68 24.81 31.49
N GLY A 49 -42.82 24.97 30.18
CA GLY A 49 -42.17 24.13 29.18
C GLY A 49 -40.97 24.85 28.58
N ILE A 50 -39.77 24.26 28.68
CA ILE A 50 -38.59 24.74 27.96
C ILE A 50 -38.90 24.70 26.46
N CYS A 51 -38.88 25.85 25.78
CA CYS A 51 -39.23 25.92 24.37
C CYS A 51 -38.23 25.09 23.53
N PRO A 52 -38.68 24.18 22.64
CA PRO A 52 -37.79 23.35 21.80
C PRO A 52 -36.88 24.14 20.85
N SER A 53 -37.11 25.45 20.70
CA SER A 53 -36.33 26.37 19.86
C SER A 53 -34.99 26.76 20.50
N SER A 54 -34.93 26.97 21.82
CA SER A 54 -33.70 27.32 22.54
C SER A 54 -32.69 26.17 22.55
N LEU A 55 -33.16 24.92 22.68
CA LEU A 55 -32.30 23.73 22.61
C LEU A 55 -31.70 23.54 21.20
N ARG A 56 -32.48 23.80 20.14
CA ARG A 56 -31.97 23.75 18.75
C ARG A 56 -30.95 24.85 18.46
N MET A 57 -31.13 26.03 19.05
CA MET A 57 -30.20 27.15 18.91
C MET A 57 -28.86 26.82 19.59
N VAL A 58 -28.90 26.26 20.79
CA VAL A 58 -27.70 25.76 21.50
C VAL A 58 -26.98 24.68 20.68
N CYS A 59 -27.69 23.68 20.14
CA CYS A 59 -27.07 22.63 19.32
C CYS A 59 -26.42 23.19 18.04
N LYS A 60 -27.03 24.19 17.39
CA LYS A 60 -26.44 24.86 16.23
C LYS A 60 -25.20 25.68 16.61
N LEU A 61 -25.25 26.34 17.76
CA LEU A 61 -24.14 27.13 18.28
C LEU A 61 -22.95 26.25 18.66
N VAL A 62 -23.20 25.15 19.38
CA VAL A 62 -22.19 24.14 19.71
C VAL A 62 -21.54 23.64 18.43
N ARG A 63 -22.33 23.21 17.42
CA ARG A 63 -21.77 22.77 16.12
C ARG A 63 -20.90 23.85 15.46
N ALA A 64 -21.36 25.10 15.41
CA ALA A 64 -20.60 26.20 14.80
C ALA A 64 -19.27 26.47 15.54
N VAL A 65 -19.28 26.39 16.87
CA VAL A 65 -18.10 26.55 17.72
C VAL A 65 -17.14 25.37 17.56
N THR A 66 -17.65 24.13 17.52
CA THR A 66 -16.83 22.94 17.27
C THR A 66 -16.20 23.02 15.87
N SER A 67 -16.96 23.43 14.86
CA SER A 67 -16.45 23.65 13.50
C SER A 67 -15.39 24.75 13.43
N LEU A 68 -15.56 25.86 14.17
CA LEU A 68 -14.57 26.94 14.21
C LEU A 68 -13.28 26.52 14.93
N ALA A 69 -13.40 25.80 16.05
CA ALA A 69 -12.26 25.26 16.78
C ALA A 69 -11.47 24.24 15.94
N ILE A 70 -12.17 23.36 15.21
CA ILE A 70 -11.57 22.40 14.26
C ILE A 70 -10.89 23.15 13.11
N ALA A 71 -11.55 24.15 12.51
CA ALA A 71 -11.00 24.94 11.40
C ALA A 71 -9.76 25.77 11.80
N THR A 72 -9.70 26.28 13.04
CA THR A 72 -8.52 27.00 13.54
C THR A 72 -7.36 26.09 13.94
N ALA A 73 -7.61 24.78 14.13
CA ALA A 73 -6.56 23.79 14.29
C ALA A 73 -5.93 23.40 12.94
N GLU A 74 -6.56 23.76 11.83
CA GLU A 74 -6.22 23.35 10.46
C GLU A 74 -5.44 24.43 9.67
N LEU A 75 -4.51 25.12 10.31
CA LEU A 75 -3.54 25.99 9.64
C LEU A 75 -2.10 25.53 9.91
N ASP A 76 -1.65 24.52 9.13
CA ASP A 76 -0.46 24.60 8.27
C ASP A 76 -0.05 23.21 7.72
N ALA A 77 -0.22 23.03 6.41
CA ALA A 77 0.50 22.13 5.47
C ALA A 77 0.40 20.59 5.62
N PRO A 78 0.54 19.82 4.50
CA PRO A 78 0.63 18.36 4.50
C PRO A 78 1.77 17.87 5.41
N PRO A 79 1.72 16.63 5.93
CA PRO A 79 2.64 16.15 6.95
C PRO A 79 4.05 15.93 6.38
N ALA A 80 4.82 17.01 6.27
CA ALA A 80 6.26 16.93 6.20
C ALA A 80 6.79 16.37 7.53
N ALA A 81 7.88 15.61 7.42
CA ALA A 81 8.70 14.96 8.45
C ALA A 81 8.42 15.29 9.94
N PRO A 82 8.53 14.31 10.85
CA PRO A 82 8.24 14.50 12.28
C PRO A 82 8.94 15.76 12.80
N ARG A 83 8.16 16.82 13.04
CA ARG A 83 8.69 18.07 13.59
C ARG A 83 9.26 17.75 14.98
N PRO A 84 10.46 18.25 15.31
CA PRO A 84 11.00 18.13 16.65
C PRO A 84 10.05 18.83 17.66
N ALA A 85 10.19 18.43 18.92
CA ALA A 85 9.34 18.80 20.05
C ALA A 85 8.71 20.22 19.95
N ALA A 86 7.38 20.26 20.14
CA ALA A 86 6.49 21.41 20.16
C ALA A 86 7.15 22.79 20.35
N ALA A 87 7.32 23.54 19.27
CA ALA A 87 7.54 24.98 19.36
C ALA A 87 6.34 25.64 20.07
N ALA A 88 6.62 26.59 20.97
CA ALA A 88 5.58 27.35 21.67
C ALA A 88 4.65 28.03 20.63
N PRO A 89 3.33 28.00 20.83
CA PRO A 89 2.41 28.55 19.85
C PRO A 89 2.62 30.05 19.70
N GLY A 90 2.66 30.51 18.44
CA GLY A 90 2.79 31.94 18.15
C GLY A 90 1.62 32.75 18.70
N HIS A 91 1.88 34.02 19.03
CA HIS A 91 0.89 34.96 19.59
C HIS A 91 -0.43 35.04 18.80
N ARG A 92 -0.39 34.87 17.47
CA ARG A 92 -1.58 34.86 16.60
C ARG A 92 -2.53 33.70 16.92
N PHE A 93 -2.00 32.52 17.23
CA PHE A 93 -2.81 31.36 17.61
C PHE A 93 -3.50 31.62 18.94
N LEU A 94 -2.77 32.14 19.94
CA LEU A 94 -3.34 32.45 21.26
C LEU A 94 -4.44 33.50 21.16
N LEU A 95 -4.25 34.56 20.36
CA LEU A 95 -5.27 35.58 20.11
C LEU A 95 -6.51 35.03 19.41
N GLY A 96 -6.33 34.17 18.40
CA GLY A 96 -7.44 33.51 17.72
C GLY A 96 -8.22 32.57 18.65
N TRP A 97 -7.51 31.80 19.47
CA TRP A 97 -8.10 30.89 20.45
C TRP A 97 -8.94 31.64 21.49
N THR A 98 -8.39 32.70 22.09
CA THR A 98 -9.13 33.51 23.07
C THR A 98 -10.34 34.20 22.45
N ALA A 99 -10.20 34.76 21.24
CA ALA A 99 -11.31 35.37 20.51
C ALA A 99 -12.44 34.37 20.21
N ALA A 100 -12.11 33.14 19.84
CA ALA A 100 -13.10 32.10 19.61
C ALA A 100 -13.93 31.81 20.87
N TRP A 101 -13.26 31.63 22.02
CA TRP A 101 -13.92 31.35 23.30
C TRP A 101 -14.72 32.54 23.86
N LEU A 102 -14.28 33.77 23.61
CA LEU A 102 -15.10 34.96 23.85
C LEU A 102 -16.42 34.89 23.07
N GLY A 103 -16.35 34.54 21.78
CA GLY A 103 -17.52 34.36 20.93
C GLY A 103 -18.50 33.30 21.44
N VAL A 104 -17.99 32.18 21.97
CA VAL A 104 -18.82 31.14 22.61
C VAL A 104 -19.62 31.74 23.76
N GLY A 105 -18.94 32.42 24.68
CA GLY A 105 -19.59 33.00 25.86
C GLY A 105 -20.65 34.05 25.53
N VAL A 106 -20.38 34.93 24.55
CA VAL A 106 -21.34 35.93 24.08
C VAL A 106 -22.60 35.28 23.51
N ALA A 107 -22.43 34.26 22.68
CA ALA A 107 -23.56 33.63 22.02
C ALA A 107 -24.42 32.78 22.97
N LEU A 108 -23.80 32.13 23.97
CA LEU A 108 -24.54 31.45 25.05
C LEU A 108 -25.36 32.46 25.86
N ALA A 109 -24.78 33.61 26.22
CA ALA A 109 -25.47 34.64 26.97
C ALA A 109 -26.68 35.20 26.22
N ALA A 110 -26.51 35.53 24.94
CA ALA A 110 -27.60 36.02 24.10
C ALA A 110 -28.74 35.01 24.00
N GLY A 111 -28.42 33.72 23.84
CA GLY A 111 -29.42 32.66 23.77
C GLY A 111 -30.20 32.44 25.07
N ILE A 112 -29.51 32.50 26.21
CA ILE A 112 -30.14 32.35 27.52
C ILE A 112 -31.03 33.57 27.81
N SER A 113 -30.51 34.78 27.63
CA SER A 113 -31.25 36.03 27.84
C SER A 113 -32.53 36.10 26.99
N PHE A 114 -32.43 35.75 25.70
CA PHE A 114 -33.59 35.66 24.82
C PHE A 114 -34.61 34.60 25.27
N GLY A 115 -34.14 33.45 25.74
CA GLY A 115 -34.99 32.32 26.15
C GLY A 115 -35.66 32.48 27.51
N THR A 116 -35.08 33.26 28.43
CA THR A 116 -35.60 33.46 29.79
C THR A 116 -36.22 34.85 30.02
N GLY A 117 -35.97 35.81 29.11
CA GLY A 117 -36.45 37.19 29.23
C GLY A 117 -35.69 38.04 30.25
N VAL A 118 -34.53 37.59 30.73
CA VAL A 118 -33.68 38.31 31.70
C VAL A 118 -32.66 39.19 30.98
N ASP A 119 -32.29 40.31 31.60
CA ASP A 119 -31.28 41.25 31.08
C ASP A 119 -30.00 40.52 30.66
N VAL A 120 -29.51 40.88 29.48
CA VAL A 120 -28.35 40.21 28.87
C VAL A 120 -27.05 40.50 29.61
N PHE A 121 -26.90 41.67 30.25
CA PHE A 121 -25.61 42.11 30.79
C PHE A 121 -25.06 41.23 31.93
N PRO A 122 -25.84 40.84 32.96
CA PRO A 122 -25.36 39.90 33.99
C PRO A 122 -25.05 38.52 33.41
N VAL A 123 -25.91 38.02 32.51
CA VAL A 123 -25.74 36.73 31.84
C VAL A 123 -24.50 36.72 30.93
N LEU A 124 -24.20 37.85 30.29
CA LEU A 124 -23.05 38.04 29.42
C LEU A 124 -21.73 37.96 30.18
N ARG A 125 -21.61 38.70 31.29
CA ARG A 125 -20.43 38.64 32.15
C ARG A 125 -20.19 37.22 32.63
N LEU A 126 -21.25 36.54 33.07
CA LEU A 126 -21.16 35.19 33.61
C LEU A 126 -20.75 34.16 32.55
N SER A 127 -21.34 34.26 31.35
CA SER A 127 -21.09 33.29 30.27
C SER A 127 -19.74 33.48 29.59
N VAL A 128 -19.29 34.72 29.40
CA VAL A 128 -17.99 35.04 28.77
C VAL A 128 -16.83 34.62 29.66
N LEU A 129 -16.88 34.95 30.96
CA LEU A 129 -15.81 34.59 31.89
C LEU A 129 -15.68 33.05 32.03
N SER A 130 -16.81 32.34 32.13
CA SER A 130 -16.82 30.88 32.16
C SER A 130 -16.24 30.26 30.88
N ALA A 131 -16.66 30.74 29.71
CA ALA A 131 -16.20 30.21 28.42
C ALA A 131 -14.69 30.42 28.19
N VAL A 132 -14.14 31.59 28.54
CA VAL A 132 -12.70 31.86 28.42
C VAL A 132 -11.89 30.93 29.31
N LEU A 133 -12.34 30.66 30.53
CA LEU A 133 -11.62 29.78 31.44
C LEU A 133 -11.70 28.30 31.01
N VAL A 134 -12.85 27.85 30.51
CA VAL A 134 -12.97 26.52 29.87
C VAL A 134 -12.00 26.42 28.70
N GLY A 135 -11.94 27.44 27.85
CA GLY A 135 -11.02 27.50 26.72
C GLY A 135 -9.56 27.49 27.11
N PHE A 136 -9.19 28.21 28.17
CA PHE A 136 -7.83 28.16 28.71
C PHE A 136 -7.48 26.78 29.27
N SER A 137 -8.41 26.15 30.00
CA SER A 137 -8.22 24.81 30.57
C SER A 137 -8.14 23.72 29.49
N ALA A 138 -8.91 23.86 28.42
CA ALA A 138 -8.79 23.02 27.22
C ALA A 138 -7.45 23.19 26.52
N TYR A 139 -6.94 24.42 26.43
CA TYR A 139 -5.63 24.70 25.85
C TYR A 139 -4.49 24.10 26.70
N THR A 140 -4.49 24.33 28.02
CA THR A 140 -3.46 23.77 28.92
C THR A 140 -3.51 22.24 28.89
N SER A 141 -4.70 21.65 28.93
CA SER A 141 -4.91 20.21 28.79
C SER A 141 -4.39 19.67 27.46
N ALA A 142 -4.63 20.35 26.33
CA ALA A 142 -4.23 19.83 25.02
C ALA A 142 -2.75 20.06 24.67
N ARG A 143 -2.07 21.01 25.32
CA ARG A 143 -0.71 21.44 24.91
C ARG A 143 0.36 21.30 25.99
N ILE A 144 0.05 21.62 27.25
CA ILE A 144 1.02 21.63 28.35
C ILE A 144 1.05 20.28 29.06
N VAL A 145 -0.12 19.66 29.22
CA VAL A 145 -0.30 18.39 29.94
C VAL A 145 0.21 17.16 29.20
N PRO A 146 0.12 17.02 27.85
CA PRO A 146 0.61 15.82 27.15
C PRO A 146 2.09 15.49 27.37
N PRO A 147 3.05 16.44 27.31
CA PRO A 147 4.45 16.13 27.59
C PRO A 147 4.67 15.72 29.05
N LEU A 148 3.93 16.29 30.00
CA LEU A 148 4.01 15.93 31.43
C LEU A 148 3.48 14.52 31.72
N LEU A 149 2.54 14.03 30.91
CA LEU A 149 1.88 12.72 31.09
C LEU A 149 2.33 11.67 30.06
N ALA A 150 3.44 11.90 29.36
CA ALA A 150 3.87 11.06 28.25
C ALA A 150 4.05 9.58 28.62
N GLY A 151 4.44 9.29 29.87
CA GLY A 151 4.66 7.94 30.39
C GLY A 151 3.41 7.18 30.86
N LEU A 152 2.22 7.79 30.87
CA LEU A 152 1.00 7.14 31.37
C LEU A 152 0.24 6.37 30.27
N PRO A 153 -0.52 5.31 30.62
CA PRO A 153 -1.43 4.64 29.70
C PRO A 153 -2.41 5.60 29.04
N GLY A 154 -2.76 5.34 27.78
CA GLY A 154 -3.61 6.25 26.98
C GLY A 154 -4.99 6.52 27.58
N THR A 155 -5.58 5.53 28.27
CA THR A 155 -6.86 5.67 28.98
C THR A 155 -6.76 6.63 30.16
N LEU A 156 -5.72 6.49 30.98
CA LEU A 156 -5.47 7.36 32.13
C LEU A 156 -5.15 8.79 31.70
N ARG A 157 -4.38 8.94 30.62
CA ARG A 157 -4.09 10.25 30.02
C ARG A 157 -5.36 10.95 29.58
N LEU A 158 -6.25 10.24 28.88
CA LEU A 158 -7.55 10.78 28.44
C LEU A 158 -8.46 11.15 29.60
N ALA A 159 -8.50 10.31 30.65
CA ALA A 159 -9.24 10.59 31.87
C ALA A 159 -8.74 11.89 32.53
N LEU A 160 -7.42 12.07 32.60
CA LEU A 160 -6.81 13.27 33.18
C LEU A 160 -7.03 14.52 32.32
N HIS A 161 -7.04 14.41 30.98
CA HIS A 161 -7.43 15.53 30.11
C HIS A 161 -8.88 15.95 30.36
N SER A 162 -9.79 14.98 30.37
CA SER A 162 -11.21 15.23 30.67
C SER A 162 -11.38 15.88 32.05
N LEU A 163 -10.64 15.40 33.05
CA LEU A 163 -10.68 15.95 34.40
C LEU A 163 -10.18 17.40 34.46
N ILE A 164 -9.08 17.74 33.78
CA ILE A 164 -8.52 19.10 33.79
C ILE A 164 -9.48 20.08 33.11
N VAL A 165 -10.10 19.68 31.99
CA VAL A 165 -11.08 20.53 31.29
C VAL A 165 -12.35 20.72 32.13
N LEU A 166 -12.83 19.67 32.80
CA LEU A 166 -13.98 19.74 33.72
C LEU A 166 -13.67 20.55 34.98
N ALA A 167 -12.48 20.38 35.57
CA ALA A 167 -12.03 21.16 36.73
C ALA A 167 -11.91 22.65 36.38
N GLY A 168 -11.42 22.97 35.18
CA GLY A 168 -11.43 24.32 34.64
C GLY A 168 -12.83 24.92 34.55
N ALA A 169 -13.79 24.15 34.04
CA ALA A 169 -15.19 24.58 34.02
C ALA A 169 -15.74 24.83 35.43
N GLY A 170 -15.45 23.94 36.38
CA GLY A 170 -15.85 24.06 37.78
C GLY A 170 -15.22 25.26 38.50
N PHE A 171 -13.94 25.54 38.27
CA PHE A 171 -13.27 26.70 38.85
C PHE A 171 -13.85 28.02 38.32
N GLY A 172 -14.11 28.09 37.01
CA GLY A 172 -14.69 29.29 36.38
C GLY A 172 -16.08 29.56 36.90
N SER A 173 -16.87 28.50 37.03
CA SER A 173 -18.19 28.51 37.63
C SER A 173 -18.20 29.15 39.03
N VAL A 174 -17.28 28.75 39.90
CA VAL A 174 -17.15 29.31 41.27
C VAL A 174 -16.68 30.77 41.23
N ALA A 175 -15.65 31.08 40.45
CA ALA A 175 -15.11 32.44 40.35
C ALA A 175 -16.16 33.45 39.87
N VAL A 176 -17.06 33.03 38.98
CA VAL A 176 -18.10 33.91 38.48
C VAL A 176 -19.21 34.13 39.51
N VAL A 177 -19.64 33.10 40.24
CA VAL A 177 -20.64 33.24 41.32
C VAL A 177 -20.14 34.22 42.40
N LEU A 178 -18.82 34.22 42.67
CA LEU A 178 -18.20 35.16 43.60
C LEU A 178 -18.17 36.61 43.07
N THR A 179 -18.23 36.81 41.76
CA THR A 179 -18.17 38.15 41.14
C THR A 179 -19.51 38.90 41.25
N ASP A 180 -20.64 38.19 41.27
CA ASP A 180 -21.98 38.79 41.38
C ASP A 180 -22.93 37.94 42.26
N PRO A 181 -22.72 37.93 43.58
CA PRO A 181 -23.40 37.01 44.49
C PRO A 181 -24.91 37.29 44.61
N PHE A 182 -25.32 38.55 44.47
CA PHE A 182 -26.73 38.96 44.57
C PHE A 182 -27.54 38.51 43.36
N PHE A 183 -27.00 38.68 42.14
CA PHE A 183 -27.60 38.11 40.94
C PHE A 183 -27.69 36.59 41.04
N ALA A 184 -26.64 35.94 41.55
CA ALA A 184 -26.58 34.49 41.65
C ALA A 184 -27.64 33.90 42.59
N LEU A 185 -27.88 34.54 43.74
CA LEU A 185 -28.92 34.13 44.69
C LEU A 185 -30.33 34.41 44.17
N ALA A 186 -30.54 35.56 43.51
CA ALA A 186 -31.86 35.95 42.99
C ALA A 186 -32.31 35.15 41.76
N GLN A 187 -31.36 34.69 40.94
CA GLN A 187 -31.62 34.01 39.66
C GLN A 187 -30.97 32.62 39.61
N LEU A 188 -31.06 31.87 40.71
CA LEU A 188 -30.39 30.56 40.88
C LEU A 188 -30.64 29.59 39.71
N ARG A 189 -31.88 29.56 39.17
CA ARG A 189 -32.23 28.72 38.02
C ARG A 189 -31.43 29.06 36.75
N ILE A 190 -31.14 30.34 36.52
CA ILE A 190 -30.40 30.82 35.35
C ILE A 190 -28.91 30.53 35.52
N VAL A 191 -28.37 30.74 36.73
CA VAL A 191 -26.98 30.38 37.04
C VAL A 191 -26.76 28.89 36.84
N LEU A 192 -27.63 28.03 37.39
CA LEU A 192 -27.56 26.58 37.18
C LEU A 192 -27.64 26.19 35.70
N LEU A 193 -28.44 26.89 34.90
CA LEU A 193 -28.53 26.66 33.45
C LEU A 193 -27.21 27.02 32.73
N VAL A 194 -26.59 28.16 33.05
CA VAL A 194 -25.30 28.58 32.47
C VAL A 194 -24.20 27.58 32.84
N LEU A 195 -24.17 27.12 34.09
CA LEU A 195 -23.22 26.12 34.59
C LEU A 195 -23.37 24.77 33.89
N ALA A 196 -24.60 24.28 33.76
CA ALA A 196 -24.89 23.04 33.07
C ALA A 196 -24.45 23.11 31.61
N LEU A 197 -24.74 24.23 30.93
CA LEU A 197 -24.40 24.42 29.53
C LEU A 197 -22.88 24.49 29.29
N ASN A 198 -22.13 25.17 30.15
CA ASN A 198 -20.66 25.21 30.08
C ASN A 198 -20.03 23.84 30.38
N THR A 199 -20.60 23.06 31.31
CA THR A 199 -20.15 21.68 31.58
C THR A 199 -20.34 20.78 30.34
N VAL A 200 -21.46 20.93 29.62
CA VAL A 200 -21.70 20.20 28.36
C VAL A 200 -20.68 20.57 27.28
N VAL A 201 -20.35 21.86 27.15
CA VAL A 201 -19.32 22.33 26.20
C VAL A 201 -17.95 21.75 26.57
N ALA A 202 -17.58 21.79 27.85
CA ALA A 202 -16.32 21.23 28.36
C ALA A 202 -16.20 19.72 28.06
N ALA A 203 -17.27 18.95 28.32
CA ALA A 203 -17.31 17.52 28.02
C ALA A 203 -17.19 17.23 26.51
N GLY A 204 -17.86 18.02 25.67
CA GLY A 204 -17.76 17.90 24.21
C GLY A 204 -16.34 18.15 23.69
N VAL A 205 -15.65 19.15 24.23
CA VAL A 205 -14.24 19.43 23.90
C VAL A 205 -13.32 18.30 24.35
N ALA A 206 -13.52 17.76 25.56
CA ALA A 206 -12.72 16.62 26.04
C ALA A 206 -12.85 15.38 25.15
N VAL A 207 -14.08 15.05 24.73
CA VAL A 207 -14.34 13.96 23.78
C VAL A 207 -13.69 14.24 22.43
N ALA A 208 -13.83 15.45 21.90
CA ALA A 208 -13.26 15.85 20.60
C ALA A 208 -11.73 15.74 20.59
N LEU A 209 -11.06 16.19 21.66
CA LEU A 209 -9.61 16.05 21.82
C LEU A 209 -9.18 14.57 21.87
N GLY A 210 -9.95 13.73 22.59
CA GLY A 210 -9.70 12.29 22.63
C GLY A 210 -9.92 11.56 21.31
N THR A 211 -10.90 11.99 20.50
CA THR A 211 -11.10 11.43 19.14
C THR A 211 -10.02 11.88 18.18
N TYR A 212 -9.60 13.15 18.25
CA TYR A 212 -8.53 13.68 17.40
C TYR A 212 -7.20 12.96 17.65
N ASP A 213 -6.84 12.73 18.92
CA ASP A 213 -5.60 12.02 19.26
C ASP A 213 -5.62 10.55 18.80
N ARG A 214 -6.80 9.89 18.87
CA ARG A 214 -6.97 8.53 18.32
C ARG A 214 -6.79 8.49 16.81
N MET A 215 -7.46 9.39 16.08
CA MET A 215 -7.35 9.48 14.62
C MET A 215 -5.91 9.78 14.19
N ARG A 216 -5.25 10.72 14.86
CA ARG A 216 -3.86 11.08 14.58
C ARG A 216 -2.94 9.86 14.71
N ARG A 217 -3.05 9.11 15.81
CA ARG A 217 -2.23 7.90 16.03
C ARG A 217 -2.48 6.83 14.97
N GLN A 218 -3.73 6.64 14.56
CA GLN A 218 -4.07 5.69 13.50
C GLN A 218 -3.48 6.10 12.15
N ILE A 219 -3.58 7.38 11.80
CA ILE A 219 -3.02 7.93 10.57
C ILE A 219 -1.49 7.78 10.56
N GLU A 220 -0.82 8.15 11.65
CA GLU A 220 0.64 8.00 11.77
C GLU A 220 1.07 6.53 11.64
N ALA A 221 0.31 5.58 12.24
CA ALA A 221 0.58 4.15 12.10
C ALA A 221 0.39 3.66 10.65
N SER A 222 -0.71 4.04 9.98
CA SER A 222 -0.95 3.69 8.59
C SER A 222 0.13 4.24 7.65
N TYR A 223 0.57 5.48 7.86
CA TYR A 223 1.66 6.07 7.06
C TYR A 223 3.01 5.37 7.28
N ARG A 224 3.29 4.86 8.48
CA ARG A 224 4.52 4.07 8.72
C ARG A 224 4.51 2.78 7.93
N VAL A 225 3.42 2.02 8.00
CA VAL A 225 3.26 0.77 7.25
C VAL A 225 3.38 1.00 5.74
N LEU A 226 2.77 2.07 5.21
CA LEU A 226 2.90 2.42 3.80
C LEU A 226 4.35 2.76 3.42
N ARG A 227 5.05 3.55 4.24
CA ARG A 227 6.46 3.88 3.98
C ARG A 227 7.38 2.67 4.01
N GLU A 228 7.17 1.76 4.96
CA GLU A 228 7.93 0.52 5.05
C GLU A 228 7.67 -0.37 3.83
N ARG A 229 6.40 -0.49 3.41
CA ARG A 229 6.04 -1.19 2.17
C ARG A 229 6.69 -0.55 0.94
N ASP A 230 6.60 0.77 0.77
CA ASP A 230 7.20 1.50 -0.35
C ASP A 230 8.74 1.39 -0.37
N ALA A 231 9.38 1.25 0.79
CA ALA A 231 10.80 0.99 0.89
C ALA A 231 11.14 -0.42 0.41
N LEU A 232 10.43 -1.43 0.90
CA LEU A 232 10.60 -2.82 0.48
C LEU A 232 10.32 -3.03 -1.02
N GLU A 233 9.26 -2.41 -1.56
CA GLU A 233 8.96 -2.48 -2.99
C GLU A 233 10.08 -1.87 -3.85
N ARG A 234 10.71 -0.78 -3.39
CA ARG A 234 11.87 -0.19 -4.06
C ARG A 234 13.09 -1.11 -4.01
N GLU A 235 13.40 -1.70 -2.86
CA GLU A 235 14.50 -2.67 -2.73
C GLU A 235 14.27 -3.89 -3.64
N MET A 236 13.03 -4.38 -3.72
CA MET A 236 12.66 -5.49 -4.62
C MET A 236 12.76 -5.13 -6.09
N ASN A 237 12.44 -3.89 -6.48
CA ASN A 237 12.62 -3.43 -7.85
C ASN A 237 14.10 -3.38 -8.25
N VAL A 238 14.98 -2.92 -7.34
CA VAL A 238 16.43 -2.95 -7.57
C VAL A 238 16.92 -4.40 -7.70
N ALA A 239 16.46 -5.31 -6.85
CA ALA A 239 16.82 -6.73 -6.95
C ALA A 239 16.37 -7.35 -8.29
N ARG A 240 15.17 -6.97 -8.78
CA ARG A 240 14.68 -7.40 -10.10
C ARG A 240 15.55 -6.89 -11.24
N GLU A 241 15.95 -5.63 -11.20
CA GLU A 241 16.84 -5.03 -12.20
C GLU A 241 18.17 -5.79 -12.27
N VAL A 242 18.82 -5.98 -11.12
CA VAL A 242 20.07 -6.75 -11.03
C VAL A 242 19.90 -8.19 -11.55
N GLN A 243 18.81 -8.88 -11.17
CA GLN A 243 18.56 -10.23 -11.67
C GLN A 243 18.32 -10.27 -13.18
N SER A 244 17.63 -9.27 -13.73
CA SER A 244 17.37 -9.21 -15.17
C SER A 244 18.65 -9.02 -16.00
N GLU A 245 19.67 -8.36 -15.44
CA GLU A 245 21.00 -8.22 -16.07
C GLU A 245 21.81 -9.53 -16.06
N LEU A 246 21.47 -10.45 -15.14
CA LEU A 246 22.09 -11.77 -15.11
C LEU A 246 21.58 -12.66 -16.24
N LEU A 247 20.31 -12.53 -16.62
CA LEU A 247 19.73 -13.34 -17.69
C LEU A 247 20.13 -12.79 -19.09
N PRO A 248 20.13 -13.63 -20.14
CA PRO A 248 20.39 -13.16 -21.50
C PRO A 248 19.39 -12.09 -21.94
N GLY A 249 19.89 -10.89 -22.29
CA GLY A 249 19.05 -9.81 -22.80
C GLY A 249 18.59 -10.00 -24.25
N ALA A 250 19.35 -10.77 -25.04
CA ALA A 250 19.00 -11.18 -26.40
C ALA A 250 19.66 -12.53 -26.71
N ALA A 251 19.05 -13.31 -27.60
CA ALA A 251 19.65 -14.54 -28.07
C ALA A 251 20.90 -14.22 -28.93
N PRO A 252 22.04 -14.90 -28.69
CA PRO A 252 23.22 -14.76 -29.53
C PRO A 252 22.97 -15.35 -30.91
N ARG A 253 23.82 -14.97 -31.88
CA ARG A 253 23.83 -15.60 -33.20
C ARG A 253 24.64 -16.88 -33.14
N CYS A 254 23.96 -18.02 -33.18
CA CYS A 254 24.60 -19.33 -33.18
C CYS A 254 24.61 -19.93 -34.59
N GLU A 255 25.70 -20.60 -34.96
CA GLU A 255 25.78 -21.32 -36.23
C GLU A 255 24.84 -22.53 -36.18
N GLY A 256 23.99 -22.71 -37.19
CA GLY A 256 23.07 -23.86 -37.28
C GLY A 256 21.91 -23.86 -36.27
N LEU A 257 21.78 -22.83 -35.42
CA LEU A 257 20.68 -22.69 -34.45
C LEU A 257 20.06 -21.29 -34.48
N GLU A 258 18.75 -21.25 -34.65
CA GLU A 258 17.92 -20.12 -34.26
C GLU A 258 17.54 -20.27 -32.79
N LEU A 259 17.65 -19.22 -31.98
CA LEU A 259 17.44 -19.26 -30.53
C LEU A 259 16.47 -18.15 -30.10
N ALA A 260 15.60 -18.46 -29.14
CA ALA A 260 14.79 -17.46 -28.44
C ALA A 260 14.46 -17.97 -27.03
N GLY A 261 14.31 -17.06 -26.08
CA GLY A 261 14.00 -17.45 -24.71
C GLY A 261 13.39 -16.33 -23.91
N VAL A 262 12.64 -16.72 -22.88
CA VAL A 262 11.96 -15.81 -21.96
C VAL A 262 11.96 -16.43 -20.57
N CYS A 263 12.13 -15.59 -19.55
CA CYS A 263 11.91 -15.93 -18.15
C CYS A 263 11.04 -14.82 -17.54
N ARG A 264 9.92 -15.20 -16.93
CA ARG A 264 8.99 -14.28 -16.27
C ARG A 264 8.82 -14.71 -14.82
N PRO A 265 9.41 -13.97 -13.86
CA PRO A 265 9.27 -14.32 -12.46
C PRO A 265 7.81 -14.15 -11.99
N ALA A 266 7.33 -15.04 -11.12
CA ALA A 266 6.00 -14.93 -10.51
C ALA A 266 5.86 -13.74 -9.56
N ILE A 267 6.96 -13.35 -8.94
CA ILE A 267 7.04 -12.26 -7.95
C ILE A 267 8.09 -11.21 -8.34
N ALA A 268 8.79 -10.62 -7.36
CA ALA A 268 9.83 -9.64 -7.63
C ALA A 268 11.04 -10.24 -8.34
N VAL A 269 11.54 -11.35 -7.81
CA VAL A 269 12.72 -12.08 -8.28
C VAL A 269 12.43 -13.58 -8.23
N GLY A 270 13.00 -14.31 -9.17
CA GLY A 270 12.73 -15.74 -9.39
C GLY A 270 13.88 -16.68 -9.02
N GLY A 271 13.60 -17.97 -8.95
CA GLY A 271 14.57 -19.06 -8.87
C GLY A 271 15.04 -19.53 -10.25
N ASP A 272 14.25 -19.31 -11.29
CA ASP A 272 14.55 -19.74 -12.66
C ASP A 272 15.80 -19.09 -13.26
N TYR A 273 16.53 -19.89 -14.01
CA TYR A 273 17.73 -19.51 -14.75
C TYR A 273 17.71 -20.12 -16.15
N TYR A 274 18.10 -19.33 -17.14
CA TYR A 274 18.50 -19.87 -18.43
C TYR A 274 19.68 -19.07 -19.00
N ASP A 275 20.46 -19.70 -19.87
CA ASP A 275 21.60 -19.05 -20.51
C ASP A 275 21.96 -19.67 -21.86
N TYR A 276 22.64 -18.89 -22.68
CA TYR A 276 23.24 -19.30 -23.94
C TYR A 276 24.75 -19.18 -23.80
N LEU A 277 25.46 -20.29 -23.98
CA LEU A 277 26.90 -20.35 -23.72
C LEU A 277 27.64 -20.61 -25.02
N GLU A 278 28.54 -19.72 -25.42
CA GLU A 278 29.34 -19.94 -26.62
C GLU A 278 30.59 -20.77 -26.29
N GLN A 279 30.95 -21.69 -27.18
CA GLN A 279 32.16 -22.49 -27.09
C GLN A 279 32.97 -22.43 -28.40
N ALA A 280 34.24 -22.84 -28.33
CA ALA A 280 35.11 -22.90 -29.50
C ALA A 280 34.49 -23.72 -30.64
N ALA A 281 34.87 -23.40 -31.87
CA ALA A 281 34.38 -24.03 -33.10
C ALA A 281 32.86 -23.89 -33.34
N GLY A 282 32.24 -22.81 -32.87
CA GLY A 282 30.83 -22.49 -33.13
C GLY A 282 29.84 -23.32 -32.32
N ARG A 283 30.33 -24.15 -31.38
CA ARG A 283 29.48 -24.94 -30.48
C ARG A 283 28.68 -24.02 -29.56
N SER A 284 27.44 -24.42 -29.30
CA SER A 284 26.48 -23.61 -28.54
C SER A 284 25.90 -24.42 -27.39
N GLY A 285 26.04 -23.90 -26.19
CA GLY A 285 25.49 -24.42 -24.96
C GLY A 285 24.14 -23.83 -24.63
N LEU A 286 23.23 -24.67 -24.16
CA LEU A 286 21.92 -24.29 -23.66
C LEU A 286 21.79 -24.75 -22.22
N VAL A 287 21.38 -23.85 -21.33
CA VAL A 287 21.14 -24.17 -19.93
C VAL A 287 19.79 -23.64 -19.52
N ILE A 288 19.05 -24.47 -18.77
CA ILE A 288 17.87 -24.06 -18.01
C ILE A 288 17.95 -24.72 -16.64
N ALA A 289 17.56 -24.00 -15.60
CA ALA A 289 17.52 -24.52 -14.24
C ALA A 289 16.45 -23.83 -13.43
N ASP A 290 15.94 -24.53 -12.43
CA ASP A 290 15.03 -23.99 -11.43
C ASP A 290 15.57 -24.32 -10.02
N ILE A 291 15.61 -23.30 -9.17
CA ILE A 291 16.12 -23.37 -7.81
C ILE A 291 14.97 -23.64 -6.84
N SER A 292 15.15 -24.62 -5.95
CA SER A 292 14.14 -24.92 -4.95
C SER A 292 13.84 -23.72 -4.03
N GLY A 293 12.57 -23.32 -3.99
CA GLY A 293 12.08 -22.20 -3.20
C GLY A 293 11.70 -20.99 -4.06
N LYS A 294 11.38 -19.85 -3.44
CA LYS A 294 10.94 -18.63 -4.16
C LYS A 294 11.54 -17.38 -3.54
N GLY A 295 11.57 -16.30 -4.32
CA GLY A 295 11.98 -14.96 -3.87
C GLY A 295 13.49 -14.81 -3.69
N VAL A 296 13.89 -13.91 -2.79
CA VAL A 296 15.30 -13.49 -2.64
C VAL A 296 16.27 -14.66 -2.39
N PRO A 297 15.99 -15.65 -1.52
CA PRO A 297 16.91 -16.76 -1.31
C PRO A 297 17.15 -17.61 -2.57
N ALA A 298 16.10 -17.85 -3.37
CA ALA A 298 16.20 -18.59 -4.62
C ALA A 298 16.99 -17.80 -5.66
N ALA A 299 16.71 -16.49 -5.79
CA ALA A 299 17.42 -15.59 -6.70
C ALA A 299 18.93 -15.49 -6.42
N LEU A 300 19.34 -15.52 -5.15
CA LEU A 300 20.77 -15.51 -4.78
C LEU A 300 21.48 -16.81 -5.17
N LEU A 301 20.82 -17.96 -4.99
CA LEU A 301 21.36 -19.25 -5.44
C LEU A 301 21.39 -19.35 -6.95
N MET A 302 20.37 -18.82 -7.62
CA MET A 302 20.30 -18.70 -9.07
C MET A 302 21.54 -17.97 -9.62
N ALA A 303 21.84 -16.79 -9.08
CA ALA A 303 23.04 -16.02 -9.45
C ALA A 303 24.35 -16.80 -9.20
N SER A 304 24.44 -17.54 -8.09
CA SER A 304 25.59 -18.41 -7.79
C SER A 304 25.72 -19.58 -8.76
N LEU A 305 24.59 -20.18 -9.17
CA LEU A 305 24.56 -21.27 -10.13
C LEU A 305 24.98 -20.77 -11.50
N GLN A 306 24.45 -19.64 -11.96
CA GLN A 306 24.86 -19.00 -13.21
C GLN A 306 26.38 -18.78 -13.23
N ALA A 307 26.93 -18.13 -12.20
CA ALA A 307 28.37 -17.85 -12.14
C ALA A 307 29.19 -19.14 -12.22
N SER A 308 28.73 -20.21 -11.57
CA SER A 308 29.38 -21.52 -11.62
C SER A 308 29.29 -22.16 -13.01
N VAL A 309 28.13 -22.10 -13.64
CA VAL A 309 27.90 -22.60 -15.01
C VAL A 309 28.83 -21.88 -15.98
N ARG A 310 28.81 -20.54 -16.03
CA ARG A 310 29.67 -19.76 -16.93
C ARG A 310 31.16 -20.01 -16.72
N SER A 311 31.58 -20.18 -15.46
CA SER A 311 32.98 -20.49 -15.13
C SER A 311 33.41 -21.87 -15.62
N LEU A 312 32.55 -22.88 -15.46
CA LEU A 312 32.89 -24.28 -15.73
C LEU A 312 32.63 -24.70 -17.18
N PHE A 313 31.71 -24.04 -17.91
CA PHE A 313 31.25 -24.47 -19.23
C PHE A 313 32.35 -24.43 -20.30
N SER A 314 33.19 -23.40 -20.29
CA SER A 314 34.24 -23.14 -21.31
C SER A 314 35.21 -24.31 -21.56
N ASN A 315 35.36 -25.24 -20.61
CA ASN A 315 36.31 -26.35 -20.65
C ASN A 315 35.64 -27.74 -20.64
N VAL A 316 34.33 -27.84 -20.90
CA VAL A 316 33.62 -29.11 -20.82
C VAL A 316 32.99 -29.45 -22.17
N THR A 317 33.16 -30.69 -22.61
CA THR A 317 32.51 -31.24 -23.81
C THR A 317 31.40 -32.24 -23.47
N ASP A 318 31.28 -32.59 -22.19
CA ASP A 318 30.40 -33.63 -21.66
C ASP A 318 29.46 -33.03 -20.59
N PRO A 319 28.18 -32.76 -20.93
CA PRO A 319 27.21 -32.13 -20.02
C PRO A 319 27.06 -32.86 -18.67
N GLY A 320 27.16 -34.19 -18.63
CA GLY A 320 27.11 -34.95 -17.38
C GLY A 320 28.27 -34.62 -16.43
N GLN A 321 29.49 -34.43 -16.95
CA GLN A 321 30.62 -34.00 -16.12
C GLN A 321 30.46 -32.58 -15.59
N LEU A 322 29.83 -31.69 -16.37
CA LEU A 322 29.51 -30.34 -15.90
C LEU A 322 28.49 -30.39 -14.76
N GLN A 323 27.39 -31.14 -14.94
CA GLN A 323 26.38 -31.38 -13.91
C GLN A 323 27.01 -31.91 -12.61
N GLN A 324 27.93 -32.87 -12.71
CA GLN A 324 28.65 -33.41 -11.55
C GLN A 324 29.47 -32.35 -10.81
N ARG A 325 30.21 -31.51 -11.55
CA ARG A 325 30.99 -30.42 -10.95
C ARG A 325 30.11 -29.36 -10.29
N LEU A 326 28.97 -29.04 -10.90
CA LEU A 326 27.98 -28.12 -10.34
C LEU A 326 27.35 -28.69 -9.05
N ASN A 327 27.03 -29.99 -9.05
CA ASN A 327 26.51 -30.69 -7.88
C ASN A 327 27.50 -30.63 -6.72
N ASP A 328 28.75 -30.98 -6.98
CA ASP A 328 29.80 -30.94 -5.96
C ASP A 328 30.05 -29.52 -5.45
N ALA A 329 29.96 -28.50 -6.30
CA ALA A 329 30.07 -27.10 -5.89
C ALA A 329 28.91 -26.70 -4.97
N LEU A 330 27.67 -27.01 -5.36
CA LEU A 330 26.47 -26.63 -4.62
C LEU A 330 26.35 -27.37 -3.28
N CYS A 331 26.67 -28.67 -3.25
CA CYS A 331 26.71 -29.46 -2.01
C CYS A 331 27.76 -28.96 -1.01
N ARG A 332 28.85 -28.32 -1.47
CA ARG A 332 29.86 -27.71 -0.59
C ARG A 332 29.44 -26.36 -0.05
N SER A 333 28.69 -25.58 -0.83
CA SER A 333 28.34 -24.19 -0.48
C SER A 333 27.01 -24.06 0.26
N SER A 334 26.16 -25.10 0.29
CA SER A 334 24.80 -25.03 0.84
C SER A 334 24.56 -26.01 1.99
N SER A 335 23.68 -25.63 2.92
CA SER A 335 23.05 -26.56 3.87
C SER A 335 22.08 -27.51 3.15
N SER A 336 21.76 -28.65 3.79
CA SER A 336 21.11 -29.85 3.23
C SER A 336 19.66 -29.70 2.71
N ALA A 337 19.19 -28.50 2.40
CA ALA A 337 17.80 -28.22 2.02
C ALA A 337 17.64 -27.36 0.75
N ARG A 338 18.73 -27.04 0.04
CA ARG A 338 18.66 -26.26 -1.22
C ARG A 338 19.25 -27.07 -2.36
N TYR A 339 18.50 -27.18 -3.43
CA TYR A 339 18.87 -27.92 -4.62
C TYR A 339 18.38 -27.17 -5.85
N ALA A 340 18.86 -27.58 -7.01
CA ALA A 340 18.44 -27.05 -8.30
C ALA A 340 18.11 -28.21 -9.23
N THR A 341 17.00 -28.11 -9.95
CA THR A 341 16.81 -28.92 -11.15
C THR A 341 17.53 -28.21 -12.30
N ALA A 342 18.20 -28.94 -13.18
CA ALA A 342 18.89 -28.30 -14.31
C ALA A 342 18.99 -29.20 -15.53
N PHE A 343 18.81 -28.62 -16.71
CA PHE A 343 19.14 -29.24 -17.98
C PHE A 343 20.27 -28.47 -18.65
N VAL A 344 21.29 -29.19 -19.10
CA VAL A 344 22.42 -28.63 -19.83
C VAL A 344 22.58 -29.39 -21.13
N ALA A 345 22.71 -28.65 -22.23
CA ALA A 345 23.06 -29.21 -23.52
C ALA A 345 24.21 -28.46 -24.18
N ASP A 346 24.91 -29.17 -25.05
CA ASP A 346 25.88 -28.67 -25.99
C ASP A 346 25.49 -29.12 -27.39
N PHE A 347 25.51 -28.18 -28.34
CA PHE A 347 25.21 -28.40 -29.73
C PHE A 347 26.46 -28.19 -30.60
N ASP A 348 26.78 -29.19 -31.40
CA ASP A 348 27.80 -29.13 -32.44
C ASP A 348 27.16 -28.84 -33.81
N PRO A 349 27.38 -27.65 -34.41
CA PRO A 349 26.80 -27.30 -35.69
C PRO A 349 27.33 -28.15 -36.85
N ALA A 350 28.56 -28.64 -36.78
CA ALA A 350 29.16 -29.42 -37.87
C ALA A 350 28.48 -30.79 -38.03
N THR A 351 28.05 -31.39 -36.92
CA THR A 351 27.40 -32.70 -36.90
C THR A 351 25.89 -32.64 -36.65
N ARG A 352 25.36 -31.46 -36.28
CA ARG A 352 24.01 -31.24 -35.74
C ARG A 352 23.70 -32.15 -34.56
N ARG A 353 24.74 -32.50 -33.79
CA ARG A 353 24.62 -33.39 -32.65
C ARG A 353 24.39 -32.56 -31.40
N LEU A 354 23.30 -32.84 -30.71
CA LEU A 354 23.01 -32.33 -29.37
C LEU A 354 23.45 -33.38 -28.36
N THR A 355 24.40 -33.04 -27.49
CA THR A 355 24.70 -33.79 -26.27
C THR A 355 24.07 -33.07 -25.09
N TYR A 356 23.50 -33.81 -24.15
CA TYR A 356 22.80 -33.19 -23.02
C TYR A 356 22.87 -34.05 -21.77
N SER A 357 22.56 -33.44 -20.63
CA SER A 357 22.34 -34.14 -19.37
C SER A 357 21.26 -33.42 -18.58
N ASN A 358 20.28 -34.18 -18.06
CA ASN A 358 19.17 -33.68 -17.26
C ASN A 358 19.34 -34.05 -15.78
N ALA A 359 19.56 -33.08 -14.91
CA ALA A 359 19.63 -33.25 -13.46
C ALA A 359 18.28 -32.97 -12.81
N GLY A 360 17.35 -33.92 -12.98
CA GLY A 360 16.03 -33.88 -12.36
C GLY A 360 15.13 -32.72 -12.80
N HIS A 361 15.46 -32.06 -13.91
CA HIS A 361 14.63 -31.05 -14.55
C HIS A 361 13.56 -31.70 -15.44
N LEU A 362 12.58 -30.90 -15.87
CA LEU A 362 11.59 -31.36 -16.83
C LEU A 362 12.28 -31.77 -18.14
N PRO A 363 11.91 -32.92 -18.76
CA PRO A 363 12.52 -33.36 -19.99
C PRO A 363 12.33 -32.33 -21.11
N ALA A 364 13.44 -31.95 -21.76
CA ALA A 364 13.37 -31.08 -22.92
C ALA A 364 12.64 -31.80 -24.07
N LEU A 365 11.77 -31.07 -24.77
CA LEU A 365 10.98 -31.63 -25.87
C LEU A 365 11.69 -31.36 -27.19
N VAL A 366 11.85 -32.39 -28.03
CA VAL A 366 12.26 -32.25 -29.43
C VAL A 366 11.06 -32.56 -30.30
N ILE A 367 10.61 -31.55 -31.06
CA ILE A 367 9.53 -31.65 -32.01
C ILE A 367 10.10 -31.90 -33.40
N ARG A 368 9.75 -33.04 -33.98
CA ARG A 368 10.16 -33.46 -35.33
C ARG A 368 8.95 -33.95 -36.09
N GLY A 369 8.50 -33.17 -37.07
CA GLY A 369 7.26 -33.50 -37.78
C GLY A 369 6.07 -33.50 -36.80
N ASP A 370 5.37 -34.62 -36.72
CA ASP A 370 4.29 -34.88 -35.75
C ASP A 370 4.76 -35.63 -34.50
N GLN A 371 6.05 -35.97 -34.43
CA GLN A 371 6.65 -36.72 -33.31
C GLN A 371 7.23 -35.78 -32.26
N THR A 372 7.17 -36.21 -31.01
CA THR A 372 7.79 -35.53 -29.87
C THR A 372 8.71 -36.53 -29.16
N PHE A 373 9.97 -36.15 -29.00
CA PHE A 373 10.96 -36.90 -28.25
C PHE A 373 11.28 -36.14 -26.95
N GLN A 374 11.59 -36.87 -25.89
CA GLN A 374 11.98 -36.30 -24.60
C GLN A 374 13.48 -36.51 -24.35
N CYS A 375 14.13 -35.48 -23.82
CA CYS A 375 15.53 -35.52 -23.41
C CYS A 375 15.60 -35.60 -21.87
N ASP A 376 15.52 -36.81 -21.33
CA ASP A 376 15.44 -37.11 -19.90
C ASP A 376 16.69 -37.78 -19.32
N LYS A 377 17.64 -38.18 -20.17
CA LYS A 377 18.87 -38.83 -19.72
C LYS A 377 19.73 -37.91 -18.85
N GLY A 378 20.12 -38.39 -17.67
CA GLY A 378 20.95 -37.63 -16.73
C GLY A 378 21.02 -38.22 -15.33
N GLY A 379 20.51 -37.49 -14.34
CA GLY A 379 20.61 -37.85 -12.92
C GLY A 379 19.65 -37.07 -12.02
N VAL A 380 19.91 -37.09 -10.72
CA VAL A 380 19.11 -36.42 -9.68
C VAL A 380 19.35 -34.91 -9.63
N PRO A 381 18.44 -34.10 -9.07
CA PRO A 381 18.66 -32.66 -8.92
C PRO A 381 20.02 -32.32 -8.26
N ILE A 382 20.65 -31.26 -8.77
CA ILE A 382 21.94 -30.74 -8.32
C ILE A 382 21.82 -30.28 -6.87
N GLY A 383 22.77 -30.66 -6.02
CA GLY A 383 22.88 -30.20 -4.64
C GLY A 383 22.21 -31.12 -3.61
N LEU A 384 21.46 -32.14 -4.05
CA LEU A 384 20.77 -33.08 -3.16
C LEU A 384 21.71 -34.09 -2.49
N PHE A 385 22.63 -34.67 -3.26
CA PHE A 385 23.49 -35.76 -2.80
C PHE A 385 24.93 -35.53 -3.24
N GLN A 386 25.90 -35.87 -2.39
CA GLN A 386 27.32 -35.81 -2.75
C GLN A 386 27.73 -37.06 -3.54
N GLY A 387 28.70 -36.93 -4.45
CA GLY A 387 29.30 -38.07 -5.15
C GLY A 387 28.38 -38.77 -6.16
N VAL A 388 27.32 -38.10 -6.62
CA VAL A 388 26.48 -38.60 -7.72
C VAL A 388 27.16 -38.40 -9.07
N THR A 389 26.83 -39.28 -10.00
CA THR A 389 27.25 -39.20 -11.40
C THR A 389 26.03 -38.89 -12.26
N TYR A 390 26.26 -38.22 -13.38
CA TYR A 390 25.23 -37.79 -14.30
C TYR A 390 25.49 -38.41 -15.67
N GLU A 391 24.47 -39.06 -16.23
CA GLU A 391 24.57 -39.60 -17.58
C GLU A 391 24.49 -38.51 -18.64
N THR A 392 25.08 -38.78 -19.81
CA THR A 392 24.98 -37.91 -20.98
C THR A 392 24.18 -38.60 -22.07
N GLY A 393 23.09 -37.96 -22.48
CA GLY A 393 22.32 -38.28 -23.67
C GLY A 393 22.92 -37.64 -24.91
N ALA A 394 22.61 -38.22 -26.07
CA ALA A 394 22.96 -37.62 -27.34
C ALA A 394 21.88 -37.93 -28.38
N LEU A 395 21.58 -36.94 -29.23
CA LEU A 395 20.69 -37.10 -30.37
C LEU A 395 21.19 -36.25 -31.54
N THR A 396 20.91 -36.69 -32.76
CA THR A 396 21.19 -35.89 -33.97
C THR A 396 19.91 -35.19 -34.37
N LEU A 397 19.97 -33.86 -34.43
CA LEU A 397 18.87 -33.01 -34.86
C LEU A 397 18.86 -32.87 -36.38
N ALA A 398 17.67 -32.87 -36.96
CA ALA A 398 17.44 -32.60 -38.37
C ALA A 398 17.07 -31.12 -38.55
N PRO A 399 17.32 -30.52 -39.73
CA PRO A 399 16.86 -29.17 -40.03
C PRO A 399 15.35 -29.04 -39.83
N GLY A 400 14.93 -27.96 -39.17
CA GLY A 400 13.54 -27.72 -38.79
C GLY A 400 13.09 -28.39 -37.49
N ASP A 401 13.91 -29.25 -36.87
CA ASP A 401 13.60 -29.75 -35.53
C ASP A 401 13.59 -28.59 -34.52
N LEU A 402 12.59 -28.58 -33.65
CA LEU A 402 12.41 -27.58 -32.61
C LEU A 402 12.64 -28.21 -31.24
N LEU A 403 13.69 -27.77 -30.56
CA LEU A 403 13.97 -28.09 -29.16
C LEU A 403 13.29 -27.05 -28.25
N ALA A 404 12.61 -27.51 -27.21
CA ALA A 404 11.96 -26.67 -26.21
C ALA A 404 12.37 -27.11 -24.80
N LEU A 405 12.88 -26.14 -24.04
CA LEU A 405 13.30 -26.23 -22.65
C LEU A 405 12.33 -25.37 -21.83
N TYR A 406 11.79 -25.88 -20.74
CA TYR A 406 10.75 -25.19 -19.99
C TYR A 406 10.77 -25.58 -18.52
N THR A 407 10.31 -24.67 -17.66
CA THR A 407 10.16 -24.89 -16.21
C THR A 407 8.73 -25.29 -15.86
N ASP A 408 8.54 -25.71 -14.61
CA ASP A 408 7.25 -26.14 -14.07
C ASP A 408 6.21 -25.02 -14.09
N GLY A 409 6.60 -23.74 -14.04
CA GLY A 409 5.68 -22.63 -14.26
C GLY A 409 4.97 -22.64 -15.62
N VAL A 410 5.47 -23.39 -16.61
CA VAL A 410 4.76 -23.67 -17.86
C VAL A 410 3.81 -24.86 -17.72
N SER A 411 4.30 -26.01 -17.24
CA SER A 411 3.50 -27.25 -17.22
C SER A 411 2.50 -27.32 -16.08
N GLU A 412 2.84 -26.80 -14.91
CA GLU A 412 2.01 -26.83 -13.69
C GLU A 412 1.12 -25.58 -13.56
N ALA A 413 1.07 -24.73 -14.59
CA ALA A 413 0.19 -23.57 -14.62
C ALA A 413 -1.27 -24.01 -14.41
N PRO A 414 -1.95 -23.56 -13.33
CA PRO A 414 -3.27 -24.06 -12.98
C PRO A 414 -4.35 -23.37 -13.82
N ALA A 415 -5.35 -24.12 -14.25
CA ALA A 415 -6.62 -23.60 -14.74
C ALA A 415 -7.49 -23.09 -13.60
N SER A 416 -8.58 -22.38 -13.92
CA SER A 416 -9.61 -22.00 -12.94
C SER A 416 -10.21 -23.19 -12.17
N GLY A 417 -10.19 -24.39 -12.75
CA GLY A 417 -10.64 -25.64 -12.13
C GLY A 417 -9.56 -26.44 -11.39
N GLY A 418 -8.31 -25.95 -11.36
CA GLY A 418 -7.16 -26.62 -10.74
C GLY A 418 -6.45 -27.67 -11.62
N GLU A 419 -6.87 -27.89 -12.86
CA GLU A 419 -6.15 -28.72 -13.83
C GLU A 419 -4.87 -28.00 -14.28
N GLU A 420 -3.73 -28.70 -14.29
CA GLU A 420 -2.45 -28.18 -14.79
C GLU A 420 -2.42 -28.12 -16.32
N PHE A 421 -1.64 -27.20 -16.90
CA PHE A 421 -1.54 -27.04 -18.35
C PHE A 421 -0.96 -28.30 -19.03
N GLY A 422 0.07 -28.90 -18.44
CA GLY A 422 0.68 -30.16 -18.84
C GLY A 422 1.61 -30.08 -20.06
N ALA A 423 2.56 -31.01 -20.10
CA ALA A 423 3.54 -31.12 -21.18
C ALA A 423 2.92 -31.50 -22.54
N ASP A 424 1.83 -32.25 -22.55
CA ASP A 424 1.15 -32.68 -23.79
C ASP A 424 0.51 -31.50 -24.54
N ARG A 425 -0.07 -30.55 -23.81
CA ARG A 425 -0.63 -29.33 -24.39
C ARG A 425 0.48 -28.44 -24.94
N LEU A 426 1.57 -28.29 -24.18
CA LEU A 426 2.77 -27.58 -24.64
C LEU A 426 3.30 -28.20 -25.94
N ALA A 427 3.52 -29.51 -25.97
CA ALA A 427 4.00 -30.22 -27.16
C ALA A 427 3.07 -30.04 -28.37
N SER A 428 1.76 -30.08 -28.14
CA SER A 428 0.75 -29.88 -29.19
C SER A 428 0.78 -28.45 -29.75
N LEU A 429 0.91 -27.45 -28.87
CA LEU A 429 1.02 -26.05 -29.26
C LEU A 429 2.32 -25.81 -30.05
N LEU A 430 3.45 -26.31 -29.55
CA LEU A 430 4.73 -26.21 -30.25
C LEU A 430 4.68 -26.85 -31.65
N ARG A 431 4.08 -28.04 -31.79
CA ARG A 431 3.85 -28.69 -33.10
C ARG A 431 3.06 -27.81 -34.06
N ASN A 432 1.95 -27.23 -33.60
CA ASN A 432 1.06 -26.43 -34.44
C ASN A 432 1.69 -25.10 -34.89
N HIS A 433 2.64 -24.58 -34.12
CA HIS A 433 3.30 -23.30 -34.40
C HIS A 433 4.74 -23.46 -34.90
N ARG A 434 5.24 -24.68 -35.08
CA ARG A 434 6.66 -24.99 -35.28
C ARG A 434 7.32 -24.23 -36.43
N ASP A 435 6.58 -23.89 -37.48
CA ASP A 435 7.11 -23.24 -38.69
C ASP A 435 7.06 -21.71 -38.62
N ARG A 436 6.56 -21.12 -37.52
CA ARG A 436 6.54 -19.67 -37.27
C ARG A 436 7.85 -19.17 -36.68
N PRO A 437 8.17 -17.86 -36.70
CA PRO A 437 9.32 -17.30 -35.98
C PRO A 437 9.31 -17.66 -34.49
N LEU A 438 10.48 -17.90 -33.88
CA LEU A 438 10.54 -18.39 -32.50
C LEU A 438 9.86 -17.45 -31.49
N ASP A 439 10.01 -16.14 -31.66
CA ASP A 439 9.37 -15.14 -30.80
C ASP A 439 7.83 -15.23 -30.86
N GLU A 440 7.27 -15.53 -32.03
CA GLU A 440 5.83 -15.75 -32.18
C GLU A 440 5.36 -17.05 -31.51
N ILE A 441 6.21 -18.08 -31.50
CA ILE A 441 5.93 -19.34 -30.78
C ILE A 441 5.93 -19.09 -29.27
N ILE A 442 6.95 -18.38 -28.75
CA ILE A 442 7.02 -18.00 -27.34
C ILE A 442 5.77 -17.20 -26.95
N GLN A 443 5.40 -16.20 -27.75
CA GLN A 443 4.23 -15.37 -27.48
C GLN A 443 2.94 -16.21 -27.50
N ALA A 444 2.80 -17.15 -28.43
CA ALA A 444 1.66 -18.06 -28.48
C ALA A 444 1.56 -18.95 -27.22
N VAL A 445 2.68 -19.46 -26.70
CA VAL A 445 2.69 -20.21 -25.43
C VAL A 445 2.25 -19.32 -24.26
N LEU A 446 2.82 -18.12 -24.16
CA LEU A 446 2.49 -17.18 -23.08
C LEU A 446 1.02 -16.72 -23.11
N ASP A 447 0.46 -16.53 -24.30
CA ASP A 447 -0.95 -16.21 -24.47
C ASP A 447 -1.84 -17.38 -24.08
N ALA A 448 -1.48 -18.61 -24.48
CA ALA A 448 -2.21 -19.81 -24.09
C ALA A 448 -2.19 -20.05 -22.57
N LEU A 449 -1.06 -19.81 -21.90
CA LEU A 449 -0.96 -19.89 -20.43
C LEU A 449 -1.84 -18.84 -19.75
N ARG A 450 -1.85 -17.60 -20.26
CA ARG A 450 -2.71 -16.53 -19.72
C ARG A 450 -4.20 -16.87 -19.89
N ASP A 451 -4.58 -17.39 -21.05
CA ASP A 451 -5.96 -17.77 -21.32
C ASP A 451 -6.37 -19.00 -20.49
N TRP A 452 -5.44 -19.91 -20.21
CA TRP A 452 -5.63 -21.10 -19.37
C TRP A 452 -5.84 -20.73 -17.89
N SER A 453 -4.95 -19.93 -17.32
CA SER A 453 -4.98 -19.56 -15.90
C SER A 453 -6.00 -18.47 -15.57
N GLY A 454 -6.43 -17.68 -16.55
CA GLY A 454 -7.39 -16.61 -16.36
C GLY A 454 -6.83 -15.49 -15.46
N PRO A 455 -7.65 -14.85 -14.59
CA PRO A 455 -7.22 -13.70 -13.78
C PRO A 455 -6.36 -14.09 -12.55
N VAL A 456 -5.93 -15.35 -12.43
CA VAL A 456 -5.13 -15.83 -11.30
C VAL A 456 -3.69 -15.34 -11.47
N ALA A 457 -3.07 -14.91 -10.37
CA ALA A 457 -1.65 -14.55 -10.36
C ALA A 457 -0.78 -15.76 -10.74
N ALA A 458 0.37 -15.51 -11.37
CA ALA A 458 1.33 -16.57 -11.71
C ALA A 458 1.68 -17.40 -10.48
N HIS A 459 1.59 -18.73 -10.60
CA HIS A 459 1.89 -19.65 -9.51
C HIS A 459 3.39 -19.81 -9.30
N ASP A 460 4.13 -19.91 -10.41
CA ASP A 460 5.59 -20.05 -10.43
C ASP A 460 6.24 -19.25 -11.55
N ASP A 461 7.57 -19.18 -11.49
CA ASP A 461 8.38 -18.56 -12.53
C ASP A 461 8.19 -19.30 -13.86
N VAL A 462 7.93 -18.54 -14.93
CA VAL A 462 7.67 -19.11 -16.26
C VAL A 462 8.89 -18.89 -17.13
N THR A 463 9.64 -19.96 -17.39
CA THR A 463 10.78 -19.94 -18.30
C THR A 463 10.58 -20.88 -19.47
N LEU A 464 10.86 -20.38 -20.67
CA LEU A 464 10.79 -21.12 -21.92
C LEU A 464 11.96 -20.71 -22.82
N VAL A 465 12.74 -21.68 -23.27
CA VAL A 465 13.83 -21.50 -24.24
C VAL A 465 13.58 -22.42 -25.43
N LEU A 466 13.59 -21.84 -26.62
CA LEU A 466 13.41 -22.53 -27.89
C LEU A 466 14.69 -22.47 -28.72
N ALA A 467 15.01 -23.59 -29.35
CA ALA A 467 16.10 -23.69 -30.32
C ALA A 467 15.64 -24.43 -31.57
N ARG A 468 15.82 -23.86 -32.75
CA ARG A 468 15.47 -24.49 -34.03
C ARG A 468 16.72 -24.71 -34.87
N VAL A 469 16.87 -25.93 -35.37
CA VAL A 469 18.01 -26.29 -36.24
C VAL A 469 17.77 -25.77 -37.65
N GLN A 470 18.80 -25.13 -38.22
CA GLN A 470 18.77 -24.58 -39.58
C GLN A 470 19.21 -25.56 -40.67
#